data_AF-A0A916T262-F1
#
_entry.id   AF-A0A916T262-F1
#
_cell.length_a   1.000
_cell.length_b   1.000
_cell.length_c   1.000
_cell.angle_alpha   90.00
_cell.angle_beta   90.00
_cell.angle_gamma   90.00
#
_symmetry.space_group_name_H-M   'P 1'
#
loop_
_entity.id
_entity.type
_entity.pdbx_description
1 polymer ?
#
loop_
_entity_poly.entity_id
_entity_poly.type
_entity_poly.pdbx_seq_one_letter_code
_entity_poly.pdbx_strand_id
1 'polypeptide(L)'
;MVRRAPVLVALAAIAVLVAAITAIGLGMVGKSPHATASDADHRVGALFFGDNVRHDCTGFVVASRSGDLVMTAAHCLPTDGTPMYFTPGYAKGAAPHGVWRVTDVFVSPQWNESFDIDHDYAVLRVAPPAGTRSRLSRVVGGGLHLGSAPKADTTVHIMGYPAGVDDPQQRCTTRVRYQNSIAAIDCNGLPNGTSGSPWVTDRGVVVGLIGGFEQGGCIDAVSYTPEFGADTTRLVARADSATRGDVLSASAPQSCG
;
A
#
# COMPACT_ATOMS: atom_id res chain seq x y z
N MET A 1 -8.19 -32.18 -86.69
CA MET A 1 -6.77 -31.96 -86.32
C MET A 1 -6.75 -30.97 -85.16
N VAL A 2 -6.64 -31.45 -83.93
CA VAL A 2 -5.36 -31.61 -83.19
C VAL A 2 -4.90 -30.28 -82.57
N ARG A 3 -5.18 -30.20 -81.26
CA ARG A 3 -4.28 -29.81 -80.16
C ARG A 3 -4.14 -28.35 -79.68
N ARG A 4 -4.24 -28.32 -78.34
CA ARG A 4 -3.51 -27.54 -77.33
C ARG A 4 -4.18 -26.25 -76.84
N ALA A 5 -4.78 -26.38 -75.66
CA ALA A 5 -4.95 -25.28 -74.73
C ALA A 5 -3.59 -24.88 -74.12
N PRO A 6 -3.42 -23.60 -73.74
CA PRO A 6 -2.65 -23.26 -72.56
C PRO A 6 -3.58 -22.69 -71.49
N VAL A 7 -3.49 -23.31 -70.33
CA VAL A 7 -3.97 -22.81 -69.04
C VAL A 7 -3.31 -21.44 -68.80
N LEU A 8 -4.11 -20.37 -68.81
CA LEU A 8 -3.66 -19.08 -68.28
C LEU A 8 -3.91 -19.09 -66.77
N VAL A 9 -2.78 -19.26 -66.08
CA VAL A 9 -2.63 -19.28 -64.64
C VAL A 9 -3.18 -17.98 -64.03
N ALA A 10 -4.15 -18.12 -63.14
CA ALA A 10 -4.62 -17.03 -62.28
C ALA A 10 -3.52 -16.66 -61.28
N LEU A 11 -2.70 -15.65 -61.60
CA LEU A 11 -1.70 -15.07 -60.70
C LEU A 11 -2.05 -13.60 -60.47
N ALA A 12 -3.09 -13.35 -59.68
CA ALA A 12 -3.38 -12.00 -59.17
C ALA A 12 -4.28 -12.05 -57.92
N ALA A 13 -3.93 -12.84 -56.89
CA ALA A 13 -4.66 -12.80 -55.62
C ALA A 13 -3.85 -13.21 -54.38
N ILE A 14 -2.51 -13.22 -54.42
CA ILE A 14 -1.68 -13.62 -53.26
C ILE A 14 -0.59 -12.57 -52.95
N ALA A 15 -0.93 -11.29 -53.00
CA ALA A 15 -0.06 -10.22 -52.51
C ALA A 15 -0.75 -9.22 -51.58
N VAL A 16 -2.08 -9.33 -51.38
CA VAL A 16 -2.82 -8.41 -50.49
C VAL A 16 -3.08 -9.02 -49.11
N LEU A 17 -2.86 -10.32 -48.90
CA LEU A 17 -3.14 -10.97 -47.60
C LEU A 17 -1.95 -11.02 -46.63
N VAL A 18 -0.77 -10.49 -46.98
CA VAL A 18 0.39 -10.45 -46.05
C VAL A 18 0.53 -9.06 -45.40
N ALA A 19 0.02 -7.99 -46.02
CA ALA A 19 0.09 -6.64 -45.46
C ALA A 19 -1.00 -6.34 -44.40
N ALA A 20 -2.04 -7.18 -44.28
CA ALA A 20 -3.11 -6.99 -43.31
C ALA A 20 -2.88 -7.71 -41.96
N ILE A 21 -1.87 -8.59 -41.86
CA ILE A 21 -1.61 -9.38 -40.64
C ILE A 21 -0.58 -8.67 -39.72
N THR A 22 0.19 -7.71 -40.22
CA THR A 22 1.20 -6.99 -39.42
C THR A 22 0.66 -5.82 -38.59
N ALA A 23 -0.62 -5.45 -38.74
CA ALA A 23 -1.21 -4.31 -38.03
C ALA A 23 -2.16 -4.68 -36.86
N ILE A 24 -2.38 -5.98 -36.59
CA ILE A 24 -3.35 -6.42 -35.56
C ILE A 24 -2.66 -6.77 -34.22
N GLY A 25 -1.33 -6.72 -34.14
CA GLY A 25 -0.56 -7.14 -32.95
C GLY A 25 -0.06 -6.02 -32.02
N LEU A 26 -0.33 -4.75 -32.30
CA LEU A 26 0.22 -3.62 -31.52
C LEU A 26 -0.84 -2.78 -30.80
N GLY A 27 -2.00 -3.38 -30.52
CA GLY A 27 -3.04 -2.78 -29.69
C GLY A 27 -3.27 -3.62 -28.44
N MET A 28 -3.22 -2.97 -27.27
CA MET A 28 -3.56 -3.50 -25.94
C MET A 28 -2.41 -4.00 -25.05
N VAL A 29 -1.21 -3.40 -25.11
CA VAL A 29 -0.49 -3.19 -23.84
C VAL A 29 -1.24 -2.07 -23.13
N GLY A 30 -2.24 -2.42 -22.32
CA GLY A 30 -2.93 -1.44 -21.49
C GLY A 30 -1.89 -0.67 -20.68
N LYS A 31 -1.96 0.67 -20.70
CA LYS A 31 -1.06 1.50 -19.91
C LYS A 31 -1.13 1.04 -18.45
N SER A 32 0.00 0.62 -17.89
CA SER A 32 0.06 0.19 -16.49
C SER A 32 -0.56 1.25 -15.59
N PRO A 33 -1.32 0.87 -14.55
CA PRO A 33 -1.86 1.83 -13.59
C PRO A 33 -0.77 2.75 -13.05
N HIS A 34 -1.14 4.00 -12.79
CA HIS A 34 -0.26 5.00 -12.22
C HIS A 34 -1.00 5.69 -11.08
N ALA A 35 -0.34 5.85 -9.94
CA ALA A 35 -0.87 6.56 -8.81
C ALA A 35 -1.03 8.05 -9.17
N THR A 36 -2.12 8.65 -8.74
CA THR A 36 -2.41 10.06 -9.03
C THR A 36 -2.86 10.74 -7.76
N ALA A 37 -2.63 12.05 -7.67
CA ALA A 37 -3.10 12.83 -6.54
C ALA A 37 -4.63 12.66 -6.40
N SER A 38 -5.09 12.46 -5.17
CA SER A 38 -6.51 12.31 -4.87
C SER A 38 -6.92 13.21 -3.71
N ASP A 39 -8.22 13.40 -3.56
CA ASP A 39 -8.76 13.85 -2.28
C ASP A 39 -8.36 12.84 -1.20
N ALA A 40 -7.96 13.35 -0.04
CA ALA A 40 -7.43 12.50 1.02
C ALA A 40 -8.56 11.72 1.69
N ASP A 41 -8.47 10.39 1.73
CA ASP A 41 -9.29 9.60 2.65
C ASP A 41 -8.84 9.93 4.09
N HIS A 42 -9.75 10.47 4.89
CA HIS A 42 -9.43 10.93 6.25
C HIS A 42 -8.95 9.81 7.18
N ARG A 43 -9.24 8.54 6.85
CA ARG A 43 -8.78 7.39 7.61
C ARG A 43 -7.34 7.00 7.27
N VAL A 44 -6.74 7.59 6.25
CA VAL A 44 -5.36 7.36 5.81
C VAL A 44 -4.54 8.62 6.04
N GLY A 45 -3.36 8.49 6.62
CA GLY A 45 -2.55 9.63 7.03
C GLY A 45 -1.06 9.43 6.79
N ALA A 46 -0.37 10.56 6.70
CA ALA A 46 1.08 10.61 6.61
C ALA A 46 1.71 10.38 8.00
N LEU A 47 2.82 9.67 8.02
CA LEU A 47 3.63 9.41 9.21
C LEU A 47 4.89 10.27 9.17
N PHE A 48 5.04 11.10 10.19
CA PHE A 48 6.14 12.03 10.38
C PHE A 48 7.03 11.58 11.52
N PHE A 49 8.30 11.97 11.45
CA PHE A 49 9.32 11.60 12.42
C PHE A 49 10.05 12.85 12.93
N GLY A 50 10.58 12.79 14.14
CA GLY A 50 11.47 13.81 14.68
C GLY A 50 10.81 15.20 14.80
N ASP A 51 11.26 16.14 13.98
CA ASP A 51 10.81 17.53 13.95
C ASP A 51 9.42 17.73 13.35
N ASN A 52 8.80 16.66 12.83
CA ASN A 52 7.48 16.67 12.22
C ASN A 52 7.39 17.57 10.97
N VAL A 53 8.48 17.71 10.22
CA VAL A 53 8.52 18.46 8.96
C VAL A 53 8.31 17.56 7.75
N ARG A 54 8.99 16.41 7.73
CA ARG A 54 8.97 15.46 6.61
C ARG A 54 8.22 14.19 6.99
N HIS A 55 7.37 13.71 6.08
CA HIS A 55 6.75 12.40 6.22
C HIS A 55 7.50 11.37 5.38
N ASP A 56 7.64 10.17 5.93
CA ASP A 56 8.45 9.08 5.35
C ASP A 56 7.72 7.74 5.30
N CYS A 57 6.49 7.68 5.84
CA CYS A 57 5.62 6.51 5.73
C CYS A 57 4.14 6.93 5.67
N THR A 58 3.28 5.95 5.45
CA THR A 58 1.82 6.07 5.47
C THR A 58 1.25 5.15 6.53
N GLY A 59 0.17 5.56 7.19
CA GLY A 59 -0.62 4.69 8.06
C GLY A 59 -2.11 4.85 7.82
N PHE A 60 -2.91 3.97 8.42
CA PHE A 60 -4.36 4.06 8.37
C PHE A 60 -5.02 3.70 9.69
N VAL A 61 -6.15 4.37 10.00
CA VAL A 61 -6.93 4.14 11.21
C VAL A 61 -7.63 2.80 11.12
N VAL A 62 -7.43 1.94 12.12
CA VAL A 62 -8.04 0.61 12.18
C VAL A 62 -9.28 0.65 13.06
N ALA A 63 -10.33 -0.08 12.68
CA ALA A 63 -11.51 -0.25 13.52
C ALA A 63 -11.13 -0.98 14.83
N SER A 64 -11.26 -0.29 15.96
CA SER A 64 -10.93 -0.80 17.30
C SER A 64 -11.86 -0.22 18.37
N ARG A 65 -11.89 -0.82 19.57
CA ARG A 65 -12.76 -0.33 20.65
C ARG A 65 -12.21 0.92 21.33
N SER A 66 -10.89 0.98 21.48
CA SER A 66 -10.17 2.18 21.92
C SER A 66 -10.42 3.35 20.97
N GLY A 67 -10.41 3.08 19.67
CA GLY A 67 -10.66 4.06 18.63
C GLY A 67 -9.46 4.95 18.30
N ASP A 68 -8.27 4.59 18.79
CA ASP A 68 -7.02 5.36 18.69
C ASP A 68 -5.86 4.52 18.11
N LEU A 69 -6.18 3.53 17.28
CA LEU A 69 -5.21 2.64 16.66
C LEU A 69 -5.00 2.96 15.17
N VAL A 70 -3.74 2.94 14.77
CA VAL A 70 -3.28 3.11 13.39
C VAL A 70 -2.46 1.89 13.00
N MET A 71 -2.59 1.38 11.79
CA MET A 71 -1.71 0.33 11.26
C MET A 71 -0.80 0.90 10.17
N THR A 72 0.43 0.39 10.11
CA THR A 72 1.49 0.78 9.19
C THR A 72 2.42 -0.41 8.92
N ALA A 73 3.38 -0.29 8.02
CA ALA A 73 4.50 -1.23 7.90
C ALA A 73 5.41 -1.14 9.14
N ALA A 74 5.97 -2.27 9.57
CA ALA A 74 6.81 -2.32 10.77
C ALA A 74 8.22 -1.78 10.53
N HIS A 75 8.73 -1.86 9.28
CA HIS A 75 10.01 -1.24 8.92
C HIS A 75 10.00 0.29 9.00
N CYS A 76 8.82 0.93 9.09
CA CYS A 76 8.69 2.37 9.31
C CYS A 76 9.06 2.81 10.73
N LEU A 77 9.15 1.88 11.69
CA LEU A 77 9.30 2.25 13.09
C LEU A 77 10.75 2.65 13.41
N PRO A 78 11.00 3.84 13.98
CA PRO A 78 12.32 4.20 14.46
C PRO A 78 12.65 3.44 15.75
N THR A 79 13.92 3.05 15.93
CA THR A 79 14.38 2.36 17.15
C THR A 79 15.30 3.20 18.03
N ASP A 80 15.60 4.43 17.62
CA ASP A 80 16.48 5.38 18.32
C ASP A 80 15.71 6.30 19.28
N GLY A 81 14.41 6.05 19.48
CA GLY A 81 13.52 6.87 20.30
C GLY A 81 13.02 8.14 19.60
N THR A 82 13.29 8.29 18.29
CA THR A 82 12.75 9.39 17.49
C THR A 82 11.22 9.44 17.61
N PRO A 83 10.63 10.59 18.01
CA PRO A 83 9.19 10.74 18.07
C PRO A 83 8.53 10.50 16.71
N MET A 84 7.34 9.91 16.74
CA MET A 84 6.55 9.63 15.53
C MET A 84 5.17 10.26 15.68
N TYR A 85 4.64 10.78 14.58
CA TYR A 85 3.34 11.45 14.52
C TYR A 85 2.53 10.95 13.33
N PHE A 86 1.23 10.82 13.53
CA PHE A 86 0.27 10.46 12.51
C PHE A 86 -0.65 11.64 12.20
N THR A 87 -0.75 12.01 10.92
CA THR A 87 -1.60 13.11 10.46
C THR A 87 -2.66 12.58 9.48
N PRO A 88 -3.85 12.22 9.97
CA PRO A 88 -4.94 11.69 9.14
C PRO A 88 -5.44 12.73 8.15
N GLY A 89 -5.65 12.31 6.90
CA GLY A 89 -6.12 13.19 5.83
C GLY A 89 -5.18 14.37 5.54
N TYR A 90 -3.88 14.20 5.78
CA TYR A 90 -2.88 15.22 5.44
C TYR A 90 -3.03 15.66 3.97
N ALA A 91 -2.98 16.95 3.72
CA ALA A 91 -3.17 17.48 2.37
C ALA A 91 -2.36 18.76 2.19
N LYS A 92 -1.23 18.65 1.48
CA LYS A 92 -0.44 19.81 1.05
C LYS A 92 -0.08 20.77 2.18
N GLY A 93 0.48 20.24 3.26
CA GLY A 93 0.85 21.01 4.46
C GLY A 93 -0.27 21.21 5.46
N ALA A 94 -1.52 20.92 5.10
CA ALA A 94 -2.63 20.99 6.04
C ALA A 94 -2.79 19.68 6.82
N ALA A 95 -3.02 19.81 8.13
CA ALA A 95 -3.38 18.73 9.05
C ALA A 95 -4.85 18.90 9.51
N PRO A 96 -5.84 18.70 8.63
CA PRO A 96 -7.25 19.04 8.92
C PRO A 96 -7.84 18.27 10.10
N HIS A 97 -7.28 17.09 10.41
CA HIS A 97 -7.70 16.23 11.51
C HIS A 97 -6.69 16.19 12.67
N GLY A 98 -5.77 17.16 12.69
CA GLY A 98 -4.75 17.31 13.73
C GLY A 98 -3.54 16.38 13.57
N VAL A 99 -2.53 16.62 14.39
CA VAL A 99 -1.28 15.83 14.47
C VAL A 99 -1.32 14.98 15.73
N TRP A 100 -1.31 13.66 15.56
CA TRP A 100 -1.49 12.69 16.63
C TRP A 100 -0.16 12.05 16.99
N ARG A 101 0.31 12.27 18.23
CA ARG A 101 1.58 11.69 18.67
C ARG A 101 1.42 10.19 18.92
N VAL A 102 2.33 9.38 18.39
CA VAL A 102 2.42 7.96 18.73
C VAL A 102 2.89 7.82 20.18
N THR A 103 2.18 7.01 20.98
CA THR A 103 2.53 6.75 22.39
C THR A 103 3.07 5.34 22.60
N ASP A 104 2.60 4.38 21.81
CA ASP A 104 2.97 2.98 21.93
C ASP A 104 3.01 2.35 20.53
N VAL A 105 3.89 1.39 20.34
CA VAL A 105 4.01 0.59 19.12
C VAL A 105 3.80 -0.88 19.47
N PHE A 106 3.18 -1.63 18.57
CA PHE A 106 2.93 -3.05 18.72
C PHE A 106 3.34 -3.77 17.45
N VAL A 107 4.22 -4.76 17.57
CA VAL A 107 4.77 -5.53 16.42
C VAL A 107 4.64 -7.03 16.64
N SER A 108 4.69 -7.83 15.58
CA SER A 108 4.77 -9.28 15.75
C SER A 108 6.11 -9.67 16.40
N PRO A 109 6.16 -10.68 17.31
CA PRO A 109 7.42 -11.20 17.82
C PRO A 109 8.38 -11.62 16.70
N GLN A 110 7.87 -12.25 15.64
CA GLN A 110 8.63 -12.68 14.46
C GLN A 110 9.36 -11.50 13.78
N TRP A 111 8.67 -10.35 13.69
CA TRP A 111 9.29 -9.11 13.21
C TRP A 111 10.37 -8.61 14.18
N ASN A 112 10.05 -8.50 15.47
CA ASN A 112 10.95 -7.89 16.45
C ASN A 112 12.20 -8.73 16.77
N GLU A 113 12.16 -10.03 16.52
CA GLU A 113 13.26 -10.97 16.77
C GLU A 113 14.13 -11.19 15.53
N SER A 114 13.54 -11.20 14.33
CA SER A 114 14.23 -11.67 13.12
C SER A 114 13.91 -10.89 11.84
N PHE A 115 13.13 -9.82 11.92
CA PHE A 115 12.64 -9.06 10.76
C PHE A 115 11.94 -9.94 9.73
N ASP A 116 11.15 -10.90 10.22
CA ASP A 116 10.36 -11.77 9.36
C ASP A 116 9.42 -10.94 8.47
N ILE A 117 9.70 -10.98 7.18
CA ILE A 117 9.09 -10.09 6.20
C ILE A 117 7.59 -10.37 6.02
N ASP A 118 7.13 -11.58 6.32
CA ASP A 118 5.71 -11.92 6.31
C ASP A 118 4.94 -11.23 7.44
N HIS A 119 5.66 -10.65 8.41
CA HIS A 119 5.16 -9.94 9.57
C HIS A 119 5.54 -8.45 9.58
N ASP A 120 5.84 -7.85 8.41
CA ASP A 120 6.15 -6.41 8.26
C ASP A 120 4.91 -5.51 8.42
N TYR A 121 4.32 -5.55 9.60
CA TYR A 121 3.21 -4.70 9.99
C TYR A 121 3.29 -4.34 11.47
N ALA A 122 2.83 -3.14 11.79
CA ALA A 122 2.78 -2.62 13.15
C ALA A 122 1.44 -1.95 13.41
N VAL A 123 1.03 -2.00 14.67
CA VAL A 123 -0.08 -1.19 15.18
C VAL A 123 0.49 -0.11 16.09
N LEU A 124 0.14 1.13 15.83
CA LEU A 124 0.47 2.29 16.64
C LEU A 124 -0.73 2.64 17.49
N ARG A 125 -0.50 2.99 18.74
CA ARG A 125 -1.44 3.76 19.55
C ARG A 125 -1.05 5.22 19.48
N VAL A 126 -2.05 6.08 19.29
CA VAL A 126 -1.84 7.52 19.27
C VAL A 126 -2.60 8.24 20.37
N ALA A 127 -2.11 9.42 20.74
CA ALA A 127 -2.79 10.33 21.65
C ALA A 127 -3.42 11.50 20.88
N PRO A 128 -4.56 12.02 21.36
CA PRO A 128 -5.18 13.21 20.80
C PRO A 128 -4.23 14.41 20.83
N PRO A 129 -4.33 15.33 19.83
CA PRO A 129 -3.60 16.59 19.86
C PRO A 129 -3.79 17.33 21.18
N ALA A 130 -2.75 18.04 21.63
CA ALA A 130 -2.75 18.73 22.92
C ALA A 130 -3.98 19.64 23.06
N GLY A 131 -4.65 19.55 24.21
CA GLY A 131 -5.89 20.31 24.48
C GLY A 131 -7.17 19.70 23.91
N THR A 132 -7.09 18.58 23.20
CA THR A 132 -8.27 17.84 22.71
C THR A 132 -8.49 16.53 23.49
N ARG A 133 -9.70 15.95 23.39
CA ARG A 133 -10.09 14.69 24.08
C ARG A 133 -10.85 13.72 23.18
N SER A 134 -10.84 13.97 21.87
CA SER A 134 -11.55 13.12 20.91
C SER A 134 -10.76 11.85 20.64
N ARG A 135 -11.47 10.76 20.37
CA ARG A 135 -10.85 9.55 19.78
C ARG A 135 -10.57 9.78 18.31
N LEU A 136 -9.48 9.25 17.80
CA LEU A 136 -9.05 9.37 16.40
C LEU A 136 -10.16 8.93 15.44
N SER A 137 -10.68 7.71 15.64
CA SER A 137 -11.78 7.15 14.84
C SER A 137 -13.02 8.04 14.80
N ARG A 138 -13.30 8.82 15.85
CA ARG A 138 -14.42 9.79 15.84
C ARG A 138 -14.13 10.98 14.93
N VAL A 139 -12.89 11.46 14.92
CA VAL A 139 -12.45 12.61 14.11
C VAL A 139 -12.48 12.27 12.63
N VAL A 140 -12.08 11.04 12.27
CA VAL A 140 -11.96 10.62 10.86
C VAL A 140 -13.18 9.85 10.33
N GLY A 141 -14.24 9.71 11.14
CA GLY A 141 -15.50 9.06 10.72
C GLY A 141 -15.52 7.53 10.76
N GLY A 142 -14.60 6.89 11.48
CA GLY A 142 -14.54 5.46 11.71
C GLY A 142 -13.12 4.89 11.61
N GLY A 143 -13.01 3.57 11.57
CA GLY A 143 -11.76 2.87 11.26
C GLY A 143 -11.98 1.85 10.15
N LEU A 144 -10.90 1.46 9.48
CA LEU A 144 -10.93 0.42 8.45
C LEU A 144 -10.91 -0.97 9.09
N HIS A 145 -11.71 -1.88 8.54
CA HIS A 145 -11.74 -3.27 8.98
C HIS A 145 -10.69 -4.09 8.23
N LEU A 146 -9.95 -4.92 8.97
CA LEU A 146 -9.00 -5.86 8.39
C LEU A 146 -9.72 -7.11 7.87
N GLY A 147 -9.25 -7.61 6.74
CA GLY A 147 -9.56 -8.91 6.19
C GLY A 147 -8.33 -9.80 6.14
N SER A 148 -8.50 -10.96 5.51
CA SER A 148 -7.39 -11.85 5.17
C SER A 148 -6.74 -11.42 3.85
N ALA A 149 -5.57 -12.01 3.55
CA ALA A 149 -4.84 -11.81 2.32
C ALA A 149 -5.76 -11.86 1.07
N PRO A 150 -5.54 -10.99 0.08
CA PRO A 150 -6.37 -10.90 -1.11
C PRO A 150 -6.23 -12.16 -1.97
N LYS A 151 -7.26 -12.50 -2.74
CA LYS A 151 -7.10 -13.46 -3.84
C LYS A 151 -6.51 -12.74 -5.07
N ALA A 152 -5.90 -13.49 -5.98
CA ALA A 152 -5.57 -12.98 -7.31
C ALA A 152 -6.81 -12.34 -7.96
N ASP A 153 -6.58 -11.32 -8.78
CA ASP A 153 -7.58 -10.50 -9.47
C ASP A 153 -8.52 -9.67 -8.57
N THR A 154 -8.32 -9.69 -7.24
CA THR A 154 -9.01 -8.77 -6.32
C THR A 154 -8.66 -7.34 -6.69
N THR A 155 -9.66 -6.50 -6.97
CA THR A 155 -9.46 -5.06 -7.18
C THR A 155 -9.20 -4.39 -5.83
N VAL A 156 -8.12 -3.63 -5.76
CA VAL A 156 -7.71 -2.89 -4.57
C VAL A 156 -7.42 -1.45 -4.92
N HIS A 157 -7.71 -0.58 -3.95
CA HIS A 157 -7.36 0.82 -3.94
C HIS A 157 -6.26 1.04 -2.92
N ILE A 158 -5.17 1.63 -3.38
CA ILE A 158 -4.02 1.99 -2.57
C ILE A 158 -4.10 3.48 -2.36
N MET A 159 -3.97 3.93 -1.12
CA MET A 159 -3.93 5.34 -0.74
C MET A 159 -2.68 5.58 0.10
N GLY A 160 -1.80 6.46 -0.35
CA GLY A 160 -0.48 6.62 0.23
C GLY A 160 0.12 8.00 0.07
N TYR A 161 1.15 8.28 0.86
CA TYR A 161 1.91 9.52 0.81
C TYR A 161 3.36 9.20 0.44
N PRO A 162 3.83 9.58 -0.77
CA PRO A 162 5.26 9.60 -1.07
C PRO A 162 6.05 10.36 -0.01
N ALA A 163 7.30 10.03 0.19
CA ALA A 163 8.11 10.68 1.20
C ALA A 163 8.45 12.10 0.75
N GLY A 164 8.23 13.08 1.62
CA GLY A 164 8.39 14.48 1.22
C GLY A 164 7.73 15.47 2.17
N VAL A 165 7.41 16.65 1.63
CA VAL A 165 6.92 17.81 2.37
C VAL A 165 5.78 18.42 1.57
N ASP A 166 4.65 18.62 2.21
CA ASP A 166 3.46 19.22 1.60
C ASP A 166 2.97 18.46 0.35
N ASP A 167 3.23 17.16 0.29
CA ASP A 167 2.75 16.31 -0.79
C ASP A 167 1.29 15.89 -0.56
N PRO A 168 0.46 15.81 -1.63
CA PRO A 168 -0.88 15.28 -1.52
C PRO A 168 -0.88 13.75 -1.44
N GLN A 169 -1.95 13.19 -0.87
CA GLN A 169 -2.23 11.76 -0.96
C GLN A 169 -2.29 11.33 -2.43
N GLN A 170 -1.63 10.22 -2.73
CA GLN A 170 -1.70 9.52 -4.01
C GLN A 170 -2.65 8.33 -3.88
N ARG A 171 -3.40 8.07 -4.95
CA ARG A 171 -4.26 6.91 -5.07
C ARG A 171 -3.93 6.12 -6.33
N CYS A 172 -3.89 4.80 -6.18
CA CYS A 172 -3.89 3.87 -7.30
C CYS A 172 -5.02 2.85 -7.18
N THR A 173 -5.61 2.45 -8.30
CA THR A 173 -6.54 1.32 -8.37
C THR A 173 -5.99 0.29 -9.34
N THR A 174 -5.82 -0.93 -8.87
CA THR A 174 -5.21 -2.02 -9.64
C THR A 174 -5.75 -3.37 -9.14
N ARG A 175 -5.29 -4.46 -9.76
CA ARG A 175 -5.64 -5.82 -9.35
C ARG A 175 -4.44 -6.50 -8.70
N VAL A 176 -4.73 -7.27 -7.67
CA VAL A 176 -3.73 -8.13 -7.03
C VAL A 176 -3.32 -9.24 -8.00
N ARG A 177 -2.01 -9.44 -8.14
CA ARG A 177 -1.42 -10.62 -8.76
C ARG A 177 -0.55 -11.36 -7.74
N TYR A 178 -0.09 -12.54 -8.12
CA TYR A 178 0.83 -13.32 -7.31
C TYR A 178 2.13 -13.55 -8.06
N GLN A 179 3.25 -13.44 -7.35
CA GLN A 179 4.59 -13.75 -7.83
C GLN A 179 5.28 -14.61 -6.78
N ASN A 180 5.67 -15.83 -7.13
CA ASN A 180 6.30 -16.77 -6.20
C ASN A 180 5.52 -16.93 -4.88
N SER A 181 4.18 -17.03 -4.98
CA SER A 181 3.24 -17.10 -3.84
C SER A 181 3.12 -15.83 -2.98
N ILE A 182 3.77 -14.73 -3.36
CA ILE A 182 3.67 -13.43 -2.68
C ILE A 182 2.66 -12.56 -3.42
N ALA A 183 1.73 -11.96 -2.68
CA ALA A 183 0.76 -11.01 -3.24
C ALA A 183 1.46 -9.72 -3.65
N ALA A 184 1.21 -9.28 -4.88
CA ALA A 184 1.83 -8.12 -5.49
C ALA A 184 0.78 -7.27 -6.23
N ILE A 185 1.10 -6.00 -6.43
CA ILE A 185 0.37 -5.10 -7.31
C ILE A 185 1.35 -4.43 -8.28
N ASP A 186 0.89 -4.21 -9.49
CA ASP A 186 1.60 -3.35 -10.44
C ASP A 186 0.88 -2.00 -10.49
N CYS A 187 1.56 -0.96 -10.00
CA CYS A 187 1.15 0.41 -10.12
C CYS A 187 2.34 1.36 -9.99
N ASN A 188 2.57 2.17 -11.02
CA ASN A 188 3.62 3.19 -11.03
C ASN A 188 3.30 4.33 -10.05
N GLY A 189 4.33 5.02 -9.58
CA GLY A 189 4.16 6.22 -8.75
C GLY A 189 3.83 5.90 -7.29
N LEU A 190 4.26 4.73 -6.80
CA LEU A 190 4.25 4.37 -5.39
C LEU A 190 5.68 4.29 -4.83
N PRO A 191 6.42 5.41 -4.74
CA PRO A 191 7.80 5.43 -4.27
C PRO A 191 7.90 5.25 -2.74
N ASN A 192 9.13 5.33 -2.22
CA ASN A 192 9.41 5.51 -0.79
C ASN A 192 8.46 6.53 -0.14
N GLY A 193 8.02 6.25 1.09
CA GLY A 193 6.93 6.97 1.76
C GLY A 193 5.60 6.24 1.74
N THR A 194 5.34 5.50 0.67
CA THR A 194 4.06 4.78 0.54
C THR A 194 4.00 3.51 1.39
N SER A 195 5.09 3.10 2.03
CA SER A 195 5.10 2.04 3.04
C SER A 195 4.01 2.22 4.10
N GLY A 196 3.24 1.17 4.36
CA GLY A 196 2.07 1.17 5.24
C GLY A 196 0.75 1.60 4.58
N SER A 197 0.76 2.00 3.30
CA SER A 197 -0.48 2.33 2.55
C SER A 197 -1.42 1.13 2.47
N PRO A 198 -2.70 1.26 2.86
CA PRO A 198 -3.63 0.13 2.86
C PRO A 198 -4.02 -0.29 1.44
N TRP A 199 -4.20 -1.59 1.25
CA TRP A 199 -4.85 -2.18 0.07
C TRP A 199 -6.32 -2.40 0.41
N VAL A 200 -7.18 -1.45 0.02
CA VAL A 200 -8.61 -1.45 0.34
C VAL A 200 -9.40 -2.03 -0.83
N THR A 201 -10.19 -3.09 -0.59
CA THR A 201 -11.10 -3.65 -1.60
C THR A 201 -12.28 -2.73 -1.90
N ASP A 202 -13.02 -2.98 -2.98
CA ASP A 202 -14.28 -2.26 -3.30
C ASP A 202 -15.31 -2.30 -2.15
N ARG A 203 -15.22 -3.28 -1.26
CA ARG A 203 -16.09 -3.43 -0.08
C ARG A 203 -15.59 -2.67 1.16
N GLY A 204 -14.50 -1.90 1.05
CA GLY A 204 -13.94 -1.13 2.15
C GLY A 204 -13.15 -1.94 3.18
N VAL A 205 -12.78 -3.18 2.86
CA VAL A 205 -11.97 -4.06 3.72
C VAL A 205 -10.50 -3.97 3.31
N VAL A 206 -9.61 -3.81 4.29
CA VAL A 206 -8.15 -3.82 4.10
C VAL A 206 -7.66 -5.25 4.07
N VAL A 207 -7.04 -5.65 2.97
CA VAL A 207 -6.54 -7.02 2.76
C VAL A 207 -5.01 -7.08 2.73
N GLY A 208 -4.34 -5.94 2.83
CA GLY A 208 -2.89 -5.81 2.84
C GLY A 208 -2.47 -4.37 3.11
N LEU A 209 -1.16 -4.15 3.18
CA LEU A 209 -0.53 -2.83 3.14
C LEU A 209 0.76 -2.89 2.33
N ILE A 210 1.26 -1.76 1.82
CA ILE A 210 2.61 -1.73 1.19
C ILE A 210 3.65 -2.05 2.26
N GLY A 211 4.32 -3.17 2.10
CA GLY A 211 5.33 -3.69 3.02
C GLY A 211 5.62 -5.15 2.66
N GLY A 212 6.19 -5.90 3.59
CA GLY A 212 6.50 -7.29 3.33
C GLY A 212 7.64 -7.41 2.35
N PHE A 213 7.60 -8.38 1.42
CA PHE A 213 8.76 -8.69 0.56
C PHE A 213 9.40 -7.42 -0.03
N GLU A 214 10.73 -7.33 0.07
CA GLU A 214 11.49 -6.13 -0.32
C GLU A 214 11.01 -4.83 0.37
N GLN A 215 10.52 -4.90 1.61
CA GLN A 215 9.93 -3.78 2.36
C GLN A 215 8.78 -3.09 1.61
N GLY A 216 8.07 -3.86 0.79
CA GLY A 216 7.00 -3.34 -0.07
C GLY A 216 7.43 -3.08 -1.51
N GLY A 217 8.65 -3.46 -1.90
CA GLY A 217 9.13 -3.47 -3.28
C GLY A 217 10.29 -2.50 -3.51
N CYS A 218 11.26 -2.90 -4.34
CA CYS A 218 12.44 -2.07 -4.64
C CYS A 218 12.27 -1.09 -5.81
N ILE A 219 11.11 -1.09 -6.47
CA ILE A 219 10.80 -0.16 -7.56
C ILE A 219 9.40 0.42 -7.39
N ASP A 220 9.24 1.70 -7.72
CA ASP A 220 7.97 2.45 -7.57
C ASP A 220 6.76 1.89 -8.34
N ALA A 221 6.99 0.88 -9.19
CA ALA A 221 6.00 0.26 -10.07
C ALA A 221 5.42 -1.05 -9.52
N VAL A 222 6.06 -1.66 -8.54
CA VAL A 222 5.67 -2.96 -7.99
C VAL A 222 5.66 -2.87 -6.48
N SER A 223 4.53 -3.21 -5.87
CA SER A 223 4.45 -3.29 -4.42
C SER A 223 3.95 -4.63 -3.92
N TYR A 224 4.44 -5.03 -2.75
CA TYR A 224 4.06 -6.25 -2.06
C TYR A 224 3.29 -5.95 -0.77
N THR A 225 2.73 -6.99 -0.16
CA THR A 225 2.12 -6.95 1.17
C THR A 225 2.62 -8.10 2.02
N PRO A 226 2.78 -7.91 3.34
CA PRO A 226 2.98 -9.02 4.28
C PRO A 226 1.70 -9.85 4.41
N GLU A 227 1.75 -10.97 5.15
CA GLU A 227 0.62 -11.86 5.32
C GLU A 227 -0.48 -11.25 6.21
N PHE A 228 -1.67 -11.05 5.63
CA PHE A 228 -2.84 -10.57 6.37
C PHE A 228 -3.78 -11.71 6.77
N GLY A 229 -4.24 -11.71 8.02
CA GLY A 229 -5.18 -12.71 8.50
C GLY A 229 -5.31 -12.75 10.01
N ALA A 230 -5.14 -13.95 10.56
CA ALA A 230 -5.34 -14.17 11.99
C ALA A 230 -4.30 -13.42 12.85
N ASP A 231 -3.05 -13.34 12.40
CA ASP A 231 -1.98 -12.66 13.15
C ASP A 231 -2.16 -11.14 13.18
N THR A 232 -2.49 -10.50 12.05
CA THR A 232 -2.81 -9.06 12.05
C THR A 232 -4.02 -8.75 12.92
N THR A 233 -5.06 -9.60 12.88
CA THR A 233 -6.23 -9.48 13.77
C THR A 233 -5.86 -9.61 15.24
N ARG A 234 -5.00 -10.57 15.59
CA ARG A 234 -4.48 -10.75 16.96
C ARG A 234 -3.65 -9.56 17.41
N LEU A 235 -2.82 -9.01 16.54
CA LEU A 235 -2.00 -7.85 16.86
C LEU A 235 -2.85 -6.62 17.18
N VAL A 236 -3.89 -6.36 16.38
CA VAL A 236 -4.85 -5.28 16.66
C VAL A 236 -5.57 -5.51 17.99
N ALA A 237 -6.04 -6.74 18.26
CA ALA A 237 -6.70 -7.06 19.53
C ALA A 237 -5.77 -6.89 20.74
N ARG A 238 -4.48 -7.22 20.59
CA ARG A 238 -3.44 -6.98 21.60
C ARG A 238 -3.24 -5.49 21.83
N ALA A 239 -3.05 -4.72 20.77
CA ALA A 239 -2.90 -3.27 20.83
C ALA A 239 -4.13 -2.56 21.42
N ASP A 240 -5.33 -3.11 21.21
CA ASP A 240 -6.60 -2.56 21.74
C ASP A 240 -6.81 -2.83 23.24
N SER A 241 -6.11 -3.80 23.82
CA SER A 241 -6.30 -4.24 25.20
C SER A 241 -5.09 -4.03 26.11
N ALA A 242 -3.89 -3.91 25.55
CA ALA A 242 -2.65 -3.71 26.30
C ALA A 242 -2.56 -2.33 26.96
N THR A 243 -1.76 -2.23 28.02
CA THR A 243 -1.47 -0.95 28.70
C THR A 243 -0.16 -0.29 28.26
N ARG A 244 0.75 -1.06 27.64
CA ARG A 244 2.00 -0.58 27.05
C ARG A 244 2.30 -1.32 25.74
N GLY A 245 3.01 -0.63 24.85
CA GLY A 245 3.60 -1.19 23.64
C GLY A 245 4.89 -1.98 23.87
N ASP A 246 5.44 -2.46 22.76
CA ASP A 246 6.68 -3.21 22.66
C ASP A 246 7.90 -2.29 22.67
N VAL A 247 9.04 -2.82 23.09
CA VAL A 247 10.37 -2.20 22.89
C VAL A 247 10.99 -2.85 21.65
N LEU A 248 11.36 -2.03 20.68
CA LEU A 248 11.94 -2.50 19.43
C LEU A 248 13.42 -2.88 19.63
N SER A 249 13.81 -4.05 19.14
CA SER A 249 15.15 -4.60 19.36
C SER A 249 16.22 -3.90 18.51
N ALA A 250 15.89 -3.58 17.25
CA ALA A 250 16.75 -2.91 16.28
C ALA A 250 15.95 -2.46 15.05
N SER A 251 16.50 -1.52 14.28
CA SER A 251 15.94 -1.14 12.97
C SER A 251 16.07 -2.30 11.97
N ALA A 252 15.07 -2.46 11.12
CA ALA A 252 15.13 -3.42 10.03
C ALA A 252 16.26 -3.05 9.05
N PRO A 253 17.05 -4.03 8.57
CA PRO A 253 18.01 -3.79 7.50
C PRO A 253 17.28 -3.38 6.21
N GLN A 254 17.91 -2.57 5.36
CA GLN A 254 17.37 -2.29 4.03
C GLN A 254 17.35 -3.57 3.19
N SER A 255 16.21 -3.87 2.56
CA SER A 255 16.07 -5.05 1.70
C SER A 255 16.36 -4.77 0.23
N CYS A 256 16.44 -3.50 -0.16
CA CYS A 256 16.76 -3.06 -1.51
C CYS A 256 18.23 -2.64 -1.58
N GLY A 257 18.94 -3.14 -2.60
CA GLY A 257 20.39 -2.94 -2.80
C GLY A 257 20.71 -2.07 -4.01
#